data_AF-A0A8J4XCE9-F1
#
_entry.id   AF-A0A8J4XCE9-F1
#
_cell.length_a   1.000
_cell.length_b   1.000
_cell.length_c   1.000
_cell.angle_alpha   90.00
_cell.angle_beta   90.00
_cell.angle_gamma   90.00
#
_symmetry.space_group_name_H-M   'P 1'
#
loop_
_entity.id
_entity.type
_entity.pdbx_description
1 polymer ?
#
loop_
_entity_poly.entity_id
_entity_poly.type
_entity_poly.pdbx_seq_one_letter_code
_entity_poly.pdbx_strand_id
1 'polypeptide(L)'
;WKAWATGIPKCIDAESEDDLTPDVRFDCEKKWDFNQSLLYVIKKLSLEKLVRIARSWDDLEAFEHIFCALPKSPIAEYIKEHWTEDVFFGHQFMNGANPRMIERCRDLPSNFAVHGNMVQAFLHSKTTLDKELEAGNIYLVDYAILDGIPGNVINGKQQYIAAPLCLLYEHPDKGLIPIAIQLEQNPTKDTPIFLPNDRPLAWLLAKMWVRHAEFQIFEVLSHLLRTHLIAEVFCVATLRQLPAVHPIYKLLIPHLKYTLEINCRARTGLISSNGIFKQAVSTGGDGLLRLAQKEYNLLTYRSLQPYCDLRDRDVSKLNKYFYRDHSLLLWDSIEKFVSSIVSLYYKSDHEVLQDAELQAWIKDMVEEGFANASNFGLPNELHNEQELITLLSVIIFTSSAQHAAINNGQFDFCSWVFNTPCTMRQPPPTDKDSVTMDLILSTLPDINQSCIEVAITYLLGRFTKYS
;
A
#
# COMPACT_ATOMS: atom_id res chain seq x y z
N TRP A 1 -16.66 8.95 18.32
CA TRP A 1 -15.85 7.79 17.93
C TRP A 1 -16.76 6.59 17.79
N LYS A 2 -16.61 5.83 16.70
CA LYS A 2 -17.26 4.52 16.50
C LYS A 2 -16.22 3.51 16.03
N ALA A 3 -16.32 2.27 16.49
CA ALA A 3 -15.57 1.17 15.90
C ALA A 3 -16.34 0.68 14.65
N TRP A 4 -15.78 0.88 13.46
CA TRP A 4 -16.34 0.27 12.24
C TRP A 4 -16.20 -1.25 12.28
N ALA A 5 -15.05 -1.73 12.77
CA ALA A 5 -14.80 -3.12 13.11
C ALA A 5 -13.84 -3.20 14.31
N THR A 6 -13.76 -4.37 14.95
CA THR A 6 -12.81 -4.60 16.05
C THR A 6 -11.37 -4.70 15.53
N GLY A 7 -10.38 -4.30 16.33
CA GLY A 7 -8.97 -4.50 16.01
C GLY A 7 -8.44 -3.64 14.86
N ILE A 8 -9.06 -2.48 14.62
CA ILE A 8 -8.63 -1.44 13.69
C ILE A 8 -8.87 -0.06 14.35
N PRO A 9 -8.31 1.05 13.83
CA PRO A 9 -8.56 2.37 14.41
C PRO A 9 -10.05 2.72 14.47
N LYS A 10 -10.47 3.43 15.52
CA LYS A 10 -11.82 4.01 15.57
C LYS A 10 -11.97 5.12 14.52
N CYS A 11 -13.19 5.38 14.13
CA CYS A 11 -13.55 6.33 13.08
C CYS A 11 -14.64 7.31 13.54
N ILE A 12 -15.05 8.20 12.63
CA ILE A 12 -16.21 9.08 12.87
C ILE A 12 -17.49 8.25 13.08
N ASP A 13 -18.37 8.72 13.96
CA ASP A 13 -19.66 8.09 14.21
C ASP A 13 -20.69 8.54 13.15
N ALA A 14 -20.59 7.93 11.98
CA ALA A 14 -21.46 8.16 10.83
C ALA A 14 -21.64 6.84 10.06
N GLU A 15 -22.86 6.52 9.61
CA GLU A 15 -23.11 5.34 8.78
C GLU A 15 -22.79 5.62 7.31
N SER A 16 -22.98 6.86 6.87
CA SER A 16 -22.69 7.33 5.51
C SER A 16 -22.24 8.79 5.49
N GLU A 17 -21.83 9.28 4.32
CA GLU A 17 -21.54 10.70 4.13
C GLU A 17 -22.74 11.62 4.43
N ASP A 18 -23.97 11.10 4.38
CA ASP A 18 -25.19 11.87 4.62
C ASP A 18 -25.42 12.16 6.11
N ASP A 19 -24.70 11.48 7.02
CA ASP A 19 -24.75 11.73 8.46
C ASP A 19 -23.72 12.78 8.92
N LEU A 20 -22.76 13.15 8.06
CA LEU A 20 -21.69 14.09 8.39
C LEU A 20 -22.21 15.53 8.51
N THR A 21 -21.56 16.38 9.30
CA THR A 21 -21.90 17.81 9.33
C THR A 21 -21.49 18.49 8.01
N PRO A 22 -22.17 19.57 7.56
CA PRO A 22 -21.85 20.25 6.32
C PRO A 22 -20.38 20.69 6.19
N ASP A 23 -19.73 21.06 7.31
CA ASP A 23 -18.36 21.59 7.32
C ASP A 23 -17.29 20.55 6.96
N VAL A 24 -17.60 19.26 7.11
CA VAL A 24 -16.66 18.16 6.80
C VAL A 24 -17.08 17.37 5.56
N ARG A 25 -18.16 17.79 4.89
CA ARG A 25 -18.60 17.21 3.62
C ARG A 25 -17.80 17.77 2.44
N PHE A 26 -17.77 17.02 1.35
CA PHE A 26 -17.31 17.49 0.05
C PHE A 26 -18.12 18.70 -0.37
N ASP A 27 -17.43 19.73 -0.86
CA ASP A 27 -18.10 20.81 -1.58
C ASP A 27 -18.83 20.29 -2.83
N CYS A 28 -19.71 21.10 -3.40
CA CYS A 28 -20.52 20.70 -4.55
C CYS A 28 -19.69 20.24 -5.75
N GLU A 29 -18.54 20.85 -5.99
CA GLU A 29 -17.69 20.53 -7.14
C GLU A 29 -16.96 19.20 -6.96
N LYS A 30 -16.40 18.98 -5.77
CA LYS A 30 -15.79 17.71 -5.36
C LYS A 30 -16.82 16.59 -5.32
N LYS A 31 -18.01 16.84 -4.78
CA LYS A 31 -19.12 15.88 -4.78
C LYS A 31 -19.54 15.51 -6.20
N TRP A 32 -19.63 16.46 -7.12
CA TRP A 32 -19.96 16.18 -8.51
C TRP A 32 -18.85 15.39 -9.25
N ASP A 33 -17.58 15.70 -8.98
CA ASP A 33 -16.45 14.96 -9.53
C ASP A 33 -16.42 13.51 -9.00
N PHE A 34 -16.64 13.32 -7.71
CA PHE A 34 -16.54 12.01 -7.05
C PHE A 34 -17.80 11.14 -7.20
N ASN A 35 -18.99 11.74 -7.27
CA ASN A 35 -20.25 11.02 -7.55
C ASN A 35 -20.32 10.45 -8.97
N GLN A 36 -19.31 10.67 -9.80
CA GLN A 36 -19.08 9.87 -10.98
C GLN A 36 -18.80 8.42 -10.55
N SER A 37 -19.86 7.64 -10.37
CA SER A 37 -19.81 6.25 -9.92
C SER A 37 -18.81 5.41 -10.72
N LEU A 38 -18.36 4.29 -10.15
CA LEU A 38 -17.58 3.28 -10.88
C LEU A 38 -18.19 2.96 -12.26
N LEU A 39 -19.53 2.93 -12.36
CA LEU A 39 -20.24 2.75 -13.62
C LEU A 39 -19.90 3.85 -14.63
N TYR A 40 -19.87 5.12 -14.23
CA TYR A 40 -19.47 6.22 -15.11
C TYR A 40 -18.03 6.06 -15.59
N VAL A 41 -17.10 5.69 -14.71
CA VAL A 41 -15.70 5.47 -15.12
C VAL A 41 -15.61 4.31 -16.11
N ILE A 42 -16.31 3.21 -15.87
CA ILE A 42 -16.44 2.10 -16.82
C ILE A 42 -16.96 2.59 -18.18
N LYS A 43 -17.96 3.49 -18.20
CA LYS A 43 -18.44 4.12 -19.45
C LYS A 43 -17.37 4.96 -20.12
N LYS A 44 -16.72 5.83 -19.35
CA LYS A 44 -15.67 6.74 -19.81
C LYS A 44 -14.49 5.99 -20.44
N LEU A 45 -14.13 4.87 -19.85
CA LEU A 45 -13.06 3.99 -20.33
C LEU A 45 -13.52 3.00 -21.41
N SER A 46 -14.78 3.09 -21.86
CA SER A 46 -15.37 2.19 -22.87
C SER A 46 -15.36 0.71 -22.48
N LEU A 47 -15.42 0.40 -21.18
CA LEU A 47 -15.35 -0.96 -20.63
C LEU A 47 -16.73 -1.62 -20.41
N GLU A 48 -17.84 -0.94 -20.72
CA GLU A 48 -19.21 -1.39 -20.39
C GLU A 48 -19.59 -2.77 -20.92
N LYS A 49 -19.08 -3.13 -22.11
CA LYS A 49 -19.33 -4.43 -22.72
C LYS A 49 -18.47 -5.51 -22.10
N LEU A 50 -17.23 -5.18 -21.77
CA LEU A 50 -16.21 -6.09 -21.27
C LEU A 50 -16.45 -6.45 -19.82
N VAL A 51 -16.85 -5.50 -18.98
CA VAL A 51 -17.14 -5.73 -17.56
C VAL A 51 -18.27 -6.73 -17.34
N ARG A 52 -19.04 -7.12 -18.37
CA ARG A 52 -20.09 -8.14 -18.26
C ARG A 52 -19.60 -9.56 -18.57
N ILE A 53 -18.33 -9.71 -18.94
CA ILE A 53 -17.75 -10.98 -19.40
C ILE A 53 -16.95 -11.61 -18.26
N ALA A 54 -17.46 -12.70 -17.68
CA ALA A 54 -16.81 -13.46 -16.61
C ALA A 54 -16.04 -14.68 -17.15
N ARG A 55 -15.07 -14.44 -18.05
CA ARG A 55 -14.18 -15.47 -18.64
C ARG A 55 -12.74 -14.95 -18.70
N SER A 56 -11.78 -15.87 -18.71
CA SER A 56 -10.35 -15.53 -18.86
C SER A 56 -10.09 -14.75 -20.16
N TRP A 57 -9.00 -13.99 -20.17
CA TRP A 57 -8.42 -13.50 -21.43
C TRP A 57 -8.02 -14.68 -22.32
N ASP A 58 -8.24 -14.53 -23.63
CA ASP A 58 -7.88 -15.56 -24.61
C ASP A 58 -6.35 -15.62 -24.79
N ASP A 59 -5.69 -14.47 -24.76
CA ASP A 59 -4.24 -14.27 -24.82
C ASP A 59 -3.85 -12.90 -24.21
N LEU A 60 -2.55 -12.57 -24.21
CA LEU A 60 -2.06 -11.29 -23.68
C LEU A 60 -2.41 -10.13 -24.64
N GLU A 61 -2.41 -10.37 -25.96
CA GLU A 61 -2.74 -9.38 -26.98
C GLU A 61 -4.18 -8.86 -26.84
N ALA A 62 -5.12 -9.73 -26.44
CA ALA A 62 -6.52 -9.37 -26.21
C ALA A 62 -6.66 -8.29 -25.11
N PHE A 63 -5.86 -8.36 -24.05
CA PHE A 63 -5.83 -7.32 -23.02
C PHE A 63 -5.10 -6.06 -23.52
N GLU A 64 -4.03 -6.23 -24.29
CA GLU A 64 -3.29 -5.10 -24.87
C GLU A 64 -4.18 -4.20 -25.74
N HIS A 65 -5.10 -4.77 -26.52
CA HIS A 65 -6.04 -3.99 -27.32
C HIS A 65 -6.90 -3.03 -26.49
N ILE A 66 -7.31 -3.44 -25.30
CA ILE A 66 -8.09 -2.61 -24.38
C ILE A 66 -7.19 -1.59 -23.71
N PHE A 67 -6.02 -2.02 -23.25
CA PHE A 67 -5.04 -1.14 -22.66
C PHE A 67 -4.69 0.03 -23.59
N CYS A 68 -4.52 -0.23 -24.89
CA CYS A 68 -4.24 0.80 -25.89
C CYS A 68 -5.35 1.85 -26.04
N ALA A 69 -6.59 1.50 -25.68
CA ALA A 69 -7.75 2.39 -25.71
C ALA A 69 -7.95 3.18 -24.40
N LEU A 70 -7.21 2.85 -23.34
CA LEU A 70 -7.25 3.57 -22.07
C LEU A 70 -6.61 4.97 -22.19
N PRO A 71 -6.90 5.89 -21.25
CA PRO A 71 -6.19 7.15 -21.12
C PRO A 71 -4.68 6.94 -21.09
N LYS A 72 -3.97 7.74 -21.89
CA LYS A 72 -2.53 7.60 -22.06
C LYS A 72 -1.78 7.98 -20.78
N SER A 73 -0.92 7.07 -20.33
CA SER A 73 0.08 7.30 -19.29
C SER A 73 1.43 6.79 -19.79
N PRO A 74 2.47 7.64 -19.86
CA PRO A 74 3.80 7.21 -20.23
C PRO A 74 4.37 6.13 -19.30
N ILE A 75 4.00 6.16 -18.02
CA ILE A 75 4.44 5.16 -17.03
C ILE A 75 3.75 3.83 -17.29
N ALA A 76 2.44 3.85 -17.55
CA ALA A 76 1.71 2.61 -17.86
C ALA A 76 2.20 1.98 -19.17
N GLU A 77 2.50 2.79 -20.20
CA GLU A 77 3.07 2.32 -21.47
C GLU A 77 4.47 1.71 -21.26
N TYR A 78 5.31 2.35 -20.44
CA TYR A 78 6.60 1.79 -20.04
C TYR A 78 6.45 0.45 -19.31
N ILE A 79 5.49 0.34 -18.39
CA ILE A 79 5.22 -0.91 -17.66
C ILE A 79 4.78 -2.02 -18.63
N LYS A 80 3.87 -1.73 -19.56
CA LYS A 80 3.44 -2.70 -20.58
C LYS A 80 4.64 -3.29 -21.32
N GLU A 81 5.66 -2.48 -21.62
CA GLU A 81 6.85 -2.90 -22.35
C GLU A 81 7.86 -3.66 -21.46
N HIS A 82 7.96 -3.32 -20.18
CA HIS A 82 9.06 -3.77 -19.31
C HIS A 82 8.63 -4.68 -18.13
N TRP A 83 7.34 -4.96 -17.92
CA TRP A 83 6.85 -5.72 -16.75
C TRP A 83 7.44 -7.14 -16.62
N THR A 84 7.88 -7.75 -17.73
CA THR A 84 8.53 -9.07 -17.72
C THR A 84 10.00 -9.01 -17.30
N GLU A 85 10.62 -7.83 -17.27
CA GLU A 85 12.05 -7.67 -16.97
C GLU A 85 12.34 -7.73 -15.46
N ASP A 86 13.41 -8.42 -15.08
CA ASP A 86 13.82 -8.56 -13.68
C ASP A 86 14.29 -7.24 -13.06
N VAL A 87 14.96 -6.39 -13.86
CA VAL A 87 15.40 -5.06 -13.42
C VAL A 87 14.20 -4.18 -13.09
N PHE A 88 13.16 -4.20 -13.94
CA PHE A 88 11.96 -3.41 -13.69
C PHE A 88 11.12 -3.98 -12.54
N PHE A 89 11.04 -5.31 -12.42
CA PHE A 89 10.42 -5.94 -11.25
C PHE A 89 11.08 -5.49 -9.94
N GLY A 90 12.41 -5.50 -9.86
CA GLY A 90 13.14 -5.02 -8.68
C GLY A 90 12.96 -3.51 -8.44
N HIS A 91 12.97 -2.70 -9.51
CA HIS A 91 12.79 -1.25 -9.44
C HIS A 91 11.48 -0.85 -8.73
N GLN A 92 10.40 -1.61 -8.94
CA GLN A 92 9.09 -1.30 -8.38
C GLN A 92 9.03 -1.37 -6.84
N PHE A 93 9.92 -2.13 -6.18
CA PHE A 93 9.98 -2.13 -4.71
C PHE A 93 10.57 -0.85 -4.12
N MET A 94 11.25 -0.05 -4.94
CA MET A 94 11.83 1.24 -4.54
C MET A 94 11.03 2.43 -5.05
N ASN A 95 10.43 2.31 -6.23
CA ASN A 95 9.86 3.45 -6.96
C ASN A 95 8.50 3.12 -7.62
N GLY A 96 7.89 1.99 -7.27
CA GLY A 96 6.56 1.60 -7.72
C GLY A 96 5.44 2.18 -6.87
N ALA A 97 4.26 1.58 -6.96
CA ALA A 97 3.08 1.98 -6.18
C ALA A 97 3.23 1.74 -4.66
N ASN A 98 4.04 0.76 -4.24
CA ASN A 98 4.23 0.42 -2.82
C ASN A 98 5.73 0.36 -2.43
N PRO A 99 6.43 1.49 -2.38
CA PRO A 99 7.87 1.54 -2.15
C PRO A 99 8.21 1.47 -0.65
N ARG A 100 7.67 0.48 0.07
CA ARG A 100 7.87 0.34 1.53
C ARG A 100 8.28 -1.05 1.98
N MET A 101 8.00 -2.10 1.22
CA MET A 101 8.16 -3.47 1.70
C MET A 101 9.60 -3.98 1.71
N ILE A 102 10.50 -3.36 0.95
CA ILE A 102 11.89 -3.81 0.88
C ILE A 102 12.67 -3.50 2.16
N GLU A 103 13.39 -4.51 2.64
CA GLU A 103 14.31 -4.43 3.77
C GLU A 103 15.64 -5.12 3.45
N ARG A 104 16.72 -4.70 4.08
CA ARG A 104 18.02 -5.36 3.91
C ARG A 104 18.00 -6.71 4.62
N CYS A 105 18.39 -7.75 3.90
CA CYS A 105 18.54 -9.10 4.43
C CYS A 105 19.93 -9.24 5.04
N ARG A 106 20.01 -9.45 6.36
CA ARG A 106 21.29 -9.74 7.05
C ARG A 106 21.57 -11.24 7.10
N ASP A 107 20.51 -12.00 7.38
CA ASP A 107 20.49 -13.44 7.45
C ASP A 107 19.26 -13.94 6.71
N LEU A 108 19.37 -15.07 5.99
CA LEU A 108 18.20 -15.66 5.35
C LEU A 108 17.21 -16.17 6.40
N PRO A 109 15.90 -15.92 6.24
CA PRO A 109 14.88 -16.49 7.11
C PRO A 109 14.97 -18.03 7.14
N SER A 110 14.80 -18.62 8.31
CA SER A 110 14.90 -20.08 8.48
C SER A 110 13.88 -20.88 7.66
N ASN A 111 12.77 -20.24 7.29
CA ASN A 111 11.71 -20.78 6.46
C ASN A 111 11.91 -20.53 4.96
N PHE A 112 13.05 -19.95 4.55
CA PHE A 112 13.41 -19.70 3.16
C PHE A 112 14.72 -20.41 2.80
N ALA A 113 14.60 -21.65 2.31
CA ALA A 113 15.73 -22.57 2.10
C ALA A 113 16.56 -22.26 0.84
N VAL A 114 16.91 -21.00 0.62
CA VAL A 114 17.83 -20.58 -0.46
C VAL A 114 19.27 -20.90 -0.04
N HIS A 115 20.02 -21.49 -0.96
CA HIS A 115 21.44 -21.77 -0.75
C HIS A 115 22.29 -21.03 -1.78
N GLY A 116 23.54 -20.69 -1.43
CA GLY A 116 24.42 -19.90 -2.28
C GLY A 116 24.62 -20.48 -3.69
N ASN A 117 24.67 -21.81 -3.82
CA ASN A 117 24.76 -22.49 -5.11
C ASN A 117 23.53 -22.28 -6.03
N MET A 118 22.35 -22.09 -5.45
CA MET A 118 21.12 -21.85 -6.22
C MET A 118 21.14 -20.50 -6.93
N VAL A 119 21.72 -19.49 -6.28
CA VAL A 119 21.68 -18.10 -6.76
C VAL A 119 23.00 -17.62 -7.37
N GLN A 120 24.06 -18.42 -7.27
CA GLN A 120 25.41 -18.04 -7.74
C GLN A 120 25.44 -17.56 -9.20
N ALA A 121 24.58 -18.10 -10.07
CA ALA A 121 24.48 -17.72 -11.48
C ALA A 121 23.95 -16.29 -11.70
N PHE A 122 23.29 -15.70 -10.69
CA PHE A 122 22.69 -14.37 -10.75
C PHE A 122 23.50 -13.31 -10.00
N LEU A 123 24.48 -13.74 -9.21
CA LEU A 123 25.42 -12.88 -8.51
C LEU A 123 26.57 -12.47 -9.43
N HIS A 124 27.30 -11.42 -9.05
CA HIS A 124 28.51 -11.03 -9.76
C HIS A 124 29.57 -12.15 -9.64
N SER A 125 30.30 -12.46 -10.71
CA SER A 125 31.18 -13.65 -10.78
C SER A 125 32.32 -13.71 -9.74
N LYS A 126 32.61 -12.58 -9.08
CA LYS A 126 33.66 -12.46 -8.06
C LYS A 126 33.14 -12.56 -6.61
N THR A 127 31.86 -12.88 -6.41
CA THR A 127 31.22 -12.89 -5.09
C THR A 127 30.45 -14.18 -4.82
N THR A 128 29.94 -14.30 -3.60
CA THR A 128 29.07 -15.38 -3.13
C THR A 128 27.92 -14.78 -2.33
N LEU A 129 26.85 -15.55 -2.12
CA LEU A 129 25.69 -15.07 -1.35
C LEU A 129 26.09 -14.56 0.04
N ASP A 130 26.91 -15.32 0.78
CA ASP A 130 27.37 -14.94 2.12
C ASP A 130 28.16 -13.61 2.13
N LYS A 131 28.97 -13.36 1.08
CA LYS A 131 29.72 -12.11 0.96
C LYS A 131 28.80 -10.93 0.66
N GLU A 132 27.77 -11.14 -0.14
CA GLU A 132 26.79 -10.09 -0.47
C GLU A 132 25.84 -9.80 0.71
N LEU A 133 25.51 -10.80 1.53
CA LEU A 133 24.80 -10.62 2.80
C LEU A 133 25.64 -9.75 3.76
N GLU A 134 26.92 -10.11 3.96
CA GLU A 134 27.85 -9.35 4.80
C GLU A 134 28.06 -7.91 4.29
N ALA A 135 28.24 -7.75 2.97
CA ALA A 135 28.38 -6.45 2.32
C ALA A 135 27.10 -5.59 2.37
N GLY A 136 25.93 -6.23 2.53
CA GLY A 136 24.65 -5.55 2.60
C GLY A 136 23.98 -5.25 1.27
N ASN A 137 24.25 -6.08 0.26
CA ASN A 137 23.69 -5.94 -1.08
C ASN A 137 22.51 -6.90 -1.32
N ILE A 138 22.13 -7.71 -0.34
CA ILE A 138 20.97 -8.60 -0.40
C ILE A 138 19.80 -7.98 0.37
N TYR A 139 18.64 -8.00 -0.25
CA TYR A 139 17.40 -7.46 0.28
C TYR A 139 16.32 -8.53 0.23
N LEU A 140 15.35 -8.40 1.13
CA LEU A 140 14.21 -9.29 1.22
C LEU A 140 12.93 -8.47 1.11
N VAL A 141 11.93 -9.06 0.47
CA VAL A 141 10.56 -8.62 0.61
C VAL A 141 9.74 -9.81 1.09
N ASP A 142 9.26 -9.73 2.32
CA ASP A 142 8.52 -10.80 3.01
C ASP A 142 7.05 -10.41 3.19
N TYR A 143 6.16 -11.23 2.62
CA TYR A 143 4.72 -11.06 2.72
C TYR A 143 4.08 -11.97 3.77
N ALA A 144 4.82 -12.41 4.79
CA ALA A 144 4.34 -13.26 5.88
C ALA A 144 3.02 -12.78 6.53
N ILE A 145 2.74 -11.48 6.54
CA ILE A 145 1.49 -10.95 7.06
C ILE A 145 0.25 -11.47 6.31
N LEU A 146 0.38 -11.85 5.03
CA LEU A 146 -0.66 -12.48 4.21
C LEU A 146 -0.89 -13.96 4.56
N ASP A 147 0.00 -14.60 5.31
CA ASP A 147 -0.13 -16.03 5.62
C ASP A 147 -1.44 -16.31 6.39
N GLY A 148 -2.21 -17.29 5.93
CA GLY A 148 -3.52 -17.63 6.49
C GLY A 148 -4.62 -16.58 6.30
N ILE A 149 -4.42 -15.53 5.48
CA ILE A 149 -5.51 -14.65 5.07
C ILE A 149 -6.42 -15.40 4.08
N PRO A 150 -7.75 -15.50 4.37
CA PRO A 150 -8.64 -16.23 3.49
C PRO A 150 -8.84 -15.49 2.17
N GLY A 151 -8.73 -16.22 1.07
CA GLY A 151 -9.09 -15.71 -0.25
C GLY A 151 -10.59 -15.51 -0.41
N ASN A 152 -10.97 -14.47 -1.14
CA ASN A 152 -12.34 -14.11 -1.43
C ASN A 152 -13.04 -15.18 -2.30
N VAL A 153 -14.37 -15.16 -2.32
CA VAL A 153 -15.21 -15.90 -3.28
C VAL A 153 -15.93 -14.87 -4.16
N ILE A 154 -15.57 -14.83 -5.44
CA ILE A 154 -16.09 -13.90 -6.43
C ILE A 154 -16.90 -14.68 -7.45
N ASN A 155 -18.17 -14.32 -7.66
CA ASN A 155 -19.08 -15.01 -8.57
C ASN A 155 -19.12 -16.54 -8.35
N GLY A 156 -19.06 -16.97 -7.09
CA GLY A 156 -19.04 -18.39 -6.70
C GLY A 156 -17.70 -19.12 -6.92
N LYS A 157 -16.64 -18.41 -7.33
CA LYS A 157 -15.30 -18.98 -7.58
C LYS A 157 -14.32 -18.54 -6.50
N GLN A 158 -13.59 -19.50 -5.95
CA GLN A 158 -12.52 -19.23 -4.98
C GLN A 158 -11.40 -18.41 -5.63
N GLN A 159 -10.98 -17.35 -4.94
CA GLN A 159 -9.76 -16.61 -5.24
C GLN A 159 -8.66 -17.01 -4.26
N TYR A 160 -7.41 -16.78 -4.64
CA TYR A 160 -6.26 -17.26 -3.90
C TYR A 160 -5.35 -16.09 -3.51
N ILE A 161 -4.63 -16.29 -2.41
CA ILE A 161 -3.63 -15.38 -1.85
C ILE A 161 -2.43 -16.25 -1.49
N ALA A 162 -1.25 -15.80 -1.90
CA ALA A 162 0.02 -16.36 -1.48
C ALA A 162 0.66 -15.46 -0.42
N ALA A 163 1.64 -15.97 0.31
CA ALA A 163 2.47 -15.17 1.23
C ALA A 163 3.96 -15.31 0.86
N PRO A 164 4.43 -14.67 -0.23
CA PRO A 164 5.74 -14.95 -0.77
C PRO A 164 6.91 -14.40 0.08
N LEU A 165 8.09 -15.00 -0.11
CA LEU A 165 9.39 -14.40 0.20
C LEU A 165 10.13 -14.17 -1.12
N CYS A 166 10.60 -12.94 -1.34
CA CYS A 166 11.33 -12.54 -2.55
C CYS A 166 12.72 -12.03 -2.18
N LEU A 167 13.76 -12.76 -2.57
CA LEU A 167 15.16 -12.37 -2.37
C LEU A 167 15.62 -11.51 -3.55
N LEU A 168 16.20 -10.35 -3.26
CA LEU A 168 16.74 -9.43 -4.24
C LEU A 168 18.23 -9.17 -4.00
N TYR A 169 18.93 -8.87 -5.08
CA TYR A 169 20.34 -8.49 -5.08
C TYR A 169 20.52 -7.14 -5.76
N GLU A 170 21.15 -6.19 -5.06
CA GLU A 170 21.63 -4.93 -5.63
C GLU A 170 22.88 -5.21 -6.48
N HIS A 171 22.64 -5.66 -7.71
CA HIS A 171 23.70 -6.01 -8.64
C HIS A 171 24.43 -4.75 -9.11
N PRO A 172 25.78 -4.72 -9.11
CA PRO A 172 26.56 -3.51 -9.45
C PRO A 172 26.24 -2.96 -10.84
N ASP A 173 26.06 -3.84 -11.83
CA ASP A 173 25.77 -3.43 -13.21
C ASP A 173 24.27 -3.28 -13.56
N LYS A 174 23.38 -4.02 -12.88
CA LYS A 174 21.97 -4.15 -13.27
C LYS A 174 21.02 -3.38 -12.34
N GLY A 175 21.50 -2.94 -11.19
CA GLY A 175 20.65 -2.47 -10.10
C GLY A 175 19.98 -3.63 -9.36
N LEU A 176 18.90 -3.31 -8.66
CA LEU A 176 18.16 -4.27 -7.84
C LEU A 176 17.41 -5.29 -8.72
N ILE A 177 17.73 -6.58 -8.58
CA ILE A 177 17.11 -7.67 -9.33
C ILE A 177 16.63 -8.80 -8.40
N PRO A 178 15.51 -9.47 -8.69
CA PRO A 178 15.09 -10.68 -8.00
C PRO A 178 16.04 -11.86 -8.33
N ILE A 179 16.36 -12.68 -7.32
CA ILE A 179 17.24 -13.85 -7.49
C ILE A 179 16.62 -15.15 -6.97
N ALA A 180 15.60 -15.09 -6.11
CA ALA A 180 14.83 -16.25 -5.66
C ALA A 180 13.45 -15.83 -5.16
N ILE A 181 12.42 -16.65 -5.41
CA ILE A 181 11.06 -16.45 -4.91
C ILE A 181 10.53 -17.77 -4.33
N GLN A 182 10.01 -17.74 -3.10
CA GLN A 182 9.21 -18.81 -2.52
C GLN A 182 7.79 -18.28 -2.33
N LEU A 183 6.75 -18.96 -2.83
CA LEU A 183 5.39 -18.39 -2.85
C LEU A 183 4.63 -18.53 -1.52
N GLU A 184 5.02 -19.45 -0.65
CA GLU A 184 4.41 -19.65 0.66
C GLU A 184 5.45 -19.60 1.77
N GLN A 185 5.00 -19.31 2.99
CA GLN A 185 5.89 -19.18 4.14
C GLN A 185 6.48 -20.51 4.63
N ASN A 186 5.77 -21.62 4.43
CA ASN A 186 6.20 -22.92 4.91
C ASN A 186 6.97 -23.69 3.82
N PRO A 187 8.26 -24.02 4.04
CA PRO A 187 9.06 -24.78 3.08
C PRO A 187 8.61 -26.24 3.08
N THR A 188 7.95 -26.66 2.00
CA THR A 188 7.53 -28.04 1.76
C THR A 188 7.92 -28.49 0.37
N LYS A 189 7.74 -29.78 0.04
CA LYS A 189 7.94 -30.26 -1.33
C LYS A 189 7.01 -29.58 -2.35
N ASP A 190 5.87 -29.09 -1.88
CA ASP A 190 4.86 -28.39 -2.69
C ASP A 190 5.09 -26.87 -2.72
N THR A 191 6.14 -26.38 -2.04
CA THR A 191 6.53 -24.96 -2.01
C THR A 191 7.90 -24.78 -2.68
N PRO A 192 8.00 -24.89 -4.00
CA PRO A 192 9.28 -24.76 -4.69
C PRO A 192 9.85 -23.34 -4.60
N ILE A 193 11.17 -23.22 -4.56
CA ILE A 193 11.89 -21.94 -4.69
C ILE A 193 12.13 -21.66 -6.16
N PHE A 194 11.41 -20.70 -6.74
CA PHE A 194 11.56 -20.23 -8.11
C PHE A 194 12.85 -19.40 -8.28
N LEU A 195 13.52 -19.58 -9.41
CA LEU A 195 14.78 -18.94 -9.78
C LEU A 195 14.69 -18.33 -11.19
N PRO A 196 15.44 -17.26 -11.51
CA PRO A 196 15.43 -16.65 -12.85
C PRO A 196 15.81 -17.57 -14.01
N ASN A 197 16.45 -18.72 -13.76
CA ASN A 197 16.81 -19.72 -14.78
C ASN A 197 15.82 -20.88 -14.89
N ASP A 198 14.72 -20.88 -14.13
CA ASP A 198 13.59 -21.78 -14.37
C ASP A 198 12.97 -21.50 -15.76
N ARG A 199 12.03 -22.34 -16.20
CA ARG A 199 11.31 -22.09 -17.46
C ARG A 199 10.72 -20.67 -17.45
N PRO A 200 10.80 -19.91 -18.55
CA PRO A 200 10.42 -18.49 -18.57
C PRO A 200 9.04 -18.19 -17.99
N LEU A 201 8.04 -19.04 -18.28
CA LEU A 201 6.68 -18.88 -17.76
C LEU A 201 6.56 -19.18 -16.27
N ALA A 202 7.34 -20.13 -15.75
CA ALA A 202 7.36 -20.44 -14.31
C ALA A 202 7.93 -19.26 -13.51
N TRP A 203 9.04 -18.69 -13.97
CA TRP A 203 9.63 -17.50 -13.35
C TRP A 203 8.68 -16.29 -13.44
N LEU A 204 8.06 -16.09 -14.60
CA LEU A 204 7.10 -15.01 -14.81
C LEU A 204 5.90 -15.13 -13.86
N LEU A 205 5.31 -16.33 -13.73
CA LEU A 205 4.17 -16.55 -12.82
C LEU A 205 4.57 -16.35 -11.35
N ALA A 206 5.77 -16.77 -10.94
CA ALA A 206 6.26 -16.51 -9.59
C ALA A 206 6.35 -15.00 -9.30
N LYS A 207 6.87 -14.21 -10.25
CA LYS A 207 6.87 -12.75 -10.14
C LYS A 207 5.45 -12.16 -10.08
N MET A 208 4.52 -12.64 -10.90
CA MET A 208 3.12 -12.20 -10.84
C MET A 208 2.48 -12.45 -9.48
N TRP A 209 2.77 -13.57 -8.83
CA TRP A 209 2.31 -13.84 -7.45
C TRP A 209 2.90 -12.88 -6.42
N VAL A 210 4.17 -12.49 -6.55
CA VAL A 210 4.75 -11.43 -5.71
C VAL A 210 4.07 -10.10 -5.97
N ARG A 211 3.78 -9.75 -7.24
CA ARG A 211 3.05 -8.52 -7.57
C ARG A 211 1.59 -8.53 -7.12
N HIS A 212 0.95 -9.70 -7.10
CA HIS A 212 -0.37 -9.89 -6.50
C HIS A 212 -0.34 -9.63 -4.99
N ALA A 213 0.62 -10.22 -4.28
CA ALA A 213 0.82 -10.00 -2.84
C ALA A 213 1.08 -8.52 -2.54
N GLU A 214 1.92 -7.87 -3.35
CA GLU A 214 2.13 -6.41 -3.32
C GLU A 214 0.83 -5.65 -3.42
N PHE A 215 -0.04 -5.95 -4.40
CA PHE A 215 -1.32 -5.27 -4.55
C PHE A 215 -2.18 -5.37 -3.29
N GLN A 216 -2.22 -6.55 -2.64
CA GLN A 216 -3.01 -6.74 -1.42
C GLN A 216 -2.49 -5.86 -0.26
N ILE A 217 -1.16 -5.83 -0.06
CA ILE A 217 -0.53 -5.00 0.97
C ILE A 217 -0.65 -3.52 0.65
N PHE A 218 -0.37 -3.17 -0.59
CA PHE A 218 -0.43 -1.82 -1.13
C PHE A 218 -1.77 -1.16 -0.80
N GLU A 219 -2.88 -1.78 -1.20
CA GLU A 219 -4.19 -1.17 -1.05
C GLU A 219 -4.72 -1.25 0.39
N VAL A 220 -4.61 -2.41 1.05
CA VAL A 220 -5.25 -2.60 2.36
C VAL A 220 -4.43 -1.97 3.48
N LEU A 221 -3.11 -2.18 3.46
CA LEU A 221 -2.23 -1.75 4.54
C LEU A 221 -1.63 -0.41 4.22
N SER A 222 -0.93 -0.31 3.09
CA SER A 222 -0.13 0.86 2.81
C SER A 222 -0.97 2.11 2.56
N HIS A 223 -2.06 1.93 1.80
CA HIS A 223 -3.01 2.95 1.41
C HIS A 223 -4.12 3.11 2.44
N LEU A 224 -5.05 2.17 2.53
CA LEU A 224 -6.23 2.33 3.38
C LEU A 224 -5.85 2.51 4.86
N LEU A 225 -5.18 1.55 5.48
CA LEU A 225 -4.90 1.62 6.92
C LEU A 225 -3.92 2.75 7.25
N ARG A 226 -2.73 2.75 6.63
CA ARG A 226 -1.61 3.62 7.01
C ARG A 226 -1.70 5.05 6.53
N THR A 227 -2.70 5.40 5.71
CA THR A 227 -2.98 6.80 5.35
C THR A 227 -4.40 7.19 5.71
N HIS A 228 -5.42 6.60 5.06
CA HIS A 228 -6.81 7.00 5.27
C HIS A 228 -7.28 6.83 6.73
N LEU A 229 -7.16 5.62 7.30
CA LEU A 229 -7.72 5.34 8.63
C LEU A 229 -6.93 6.04 9.74
N ILE A 230 -5.61 6.14 9.60
CA ILE A 230 -4.76 6.90 10.53
C ILE A 230 -5.06 8.41 10.46
N ALA A 231 -5.17 8.98 9.26
CA ALA A 231 -5.51 10.40 9.08
C ALA A 231 -6.90 10.74 9.62
N GLU A 232 -7.86 9.81 9.55
CA GLU A 232 -9.17 9.99 10.16
C GLU A 232 -9.12 10.06 11.68
N VAL A 233 -8.28 9.25 12.34
CA VAL A 233 -8.05 9.39 13.78
C VAL A 233 -7.52 10.79 14.13
N PHE A 234 -6.53 11.28 13.39
CA PHE A 234 -6.02 12.64 13.57
C PHE A 234 -7.11 13.70 13.35
N CYS A 235 -7.96 13.52 12.35
CA CYS A 235 -9.05 14.43 12.04
C CYS A 235 -10.09 14.48 13.16
N VAL A 236 -10.59 13.32 13.61
CA VAL A 236 -11.64 13.24 14.63
C VAL A 236 -11.14 13.82 15.96
N ALA A 237 -9.93 13.47 16.40
CA ALA A 237 -9.35 14.05 17.61
C ALA A 237 -9.19 15.57 17.51
N THR A 238 -8.66 16.07 16.37
CA THR A 238 -8.48 17.51 16.13
C THR A 238 -9.80 18.28 16.23
N LEU A 239 -10.86 17.78 15.59
CA LEU A 239 -12.18 18.43 15.62
C LEU A 239 -12.87 18.36 16.98
N ARG A 240 -12.54 17.36 17.81
CA ARG A 240 -13.13 17.17 19.14
C ARG A 240 -12.47 18.01 20.23
N GLN A 241 -11.15 18.16 20.16
CA GLN A 241 -10.36 18.67 21.28
C GLN A 241 -9.73 20.04 21.04
N LEU A 242 -9.50 20.44 19.79
CA LEU A 242 -8.86 21.72 19.48
C LEU A 242 -9.89 22.71 18.93
N PRO A 243 -10.17 23.84 19.60
CA PRO A 243 -11.10 24.85 19.08
C PRO A 243 -10.51 25.57 17.87
N ALA A 244 -11.37 26.17 17.04
CA ALA A 244 -10.98 26.83 15.80
C ALA A 244 -9.96 27.99 15.96
N VAL A 245 -9.84 28.53 17.17
CA VAL A 245 -8.85 29.56 17.52
C VAL A 245 -7.47 28.99 17.82
N HIS A 246 -7.38 27.72 18.22
CA HIS A 246 -6.13 27.07 18.62
C HIS A 246 -5.12 27.05 17.45
N PRO A 247 -3.84 27.38 17.68
CA PRO A 247 -2.84 27.44 16.60
C PRO A 247 -2.68 26.11 15.89
N ILE A 248 -2.70 25.00 16.64
CA ILE A 248 -2.58 23.65 16.06
C ILE A 248 -3.81 23.27 15.22
N TYR A 249 -5.03 23.69 15.60
CA TYR A 249 -6.20 23.50 14.75
C TYR A 249 -6.02 24.19 13.40
N LYS A 250 -5.58 25.46 13.42
CA LYS A 250 -5.37 26.26 12.20
C LYS A 250 -4.31 25.66 11.29
N LEU A 251 -3.26 25.08 11.88
CA LEU A 251 -2.20 24.39 11.16
C LEU A 251 -2.74 23.12 10.50
N LEU A 252 -3.50 22.28 11.22
CA LEU A 252 -3.87 20.94 10.76
C LEU A 252 -5.10 20.90 9.85
N ILE A 253 -6.08 21.80 10.04
CA ILE A 253 -7.38 21.68 9.35
C ILE A 253 -7.28 21.64 7.81
N PRO A 254 -6.35 22.35 7.12
CA PRO A 254 -6.22 22.22 5.67
C PRO A 254 -5.73 20.83 5.23
N HIS A 255 -4.92 20.17 6.06
CA HIS A 255 -4.34 18.84 5.77
C HIS A 255 -5.30 17.70 6.04
N LEU A 256 -6.38 17.94 6.78
CA LEU A 256 -7.37 16.94 7.17
C LEU A 256 -8.69 17.08 6.38
N LYS A 257 -8.76 18.09 5.51
CA LYS A 257 -9.93 18.39 4.66
C LYS A 257 -10.39 17.13 3.93
N TYR A 258 -11.70 16.89 3.93
CA TYR A 258 -12.36 15.80 3.21
C TYR A 258 -12.06 14.36 3.67
N THR A 259 -11.13 14.16 4.60
CA THR A 259 -10.76 12.83 5.14
C THR A 259 -11.96 12.06 5.69
N LEU A 260 -12.86 12.72 6.43
CA LEU A 260 -14.02 12.05 7.03
C LEU A 260 -15.01 11.55 5.97
N GLU A 261 -15.34 12.38 4.98
CA GLU A 261 -16.28 11.98 3.91
C GLU A 261 -15.70 10.88 3.02
N ILE A 262 -14.44 10.99 2.58
CA ILE A 262 -13.86 9.96 1.71
C ILE A 262 -13.81 8.60 2.41
N ASN A 263 -13.51 8.58 3.71
CA ASN A 263 -13.48 7.34 4.48
C ASN A 263 -14.88 6.77 4.73
N CYS A 264 -15.90 7.62 4.92
CA CYS A 264 -17.29 7.16 4.97
C CYS A 264 -17.70 6.50 3.64
N ARG A 265 -17.39 7.13 2.51
CA ARG A 265 -17.64 6.59 1.17
C ARG A 265 -16.89 5.28 0.92
N ALA A 266 -15.64 5.18 1.39
CA ALA A 266 -14.88 3.94 1.32
C ALA A 266 -15.57 2.82 2.12
N ARG A 267 -15.98 3.10 3.37
CA ARG A 267 -16.70 2.14 4.22
C ARG A 267 -18.01 1.65 3.60
N THR A 268 -18.74 2.49 2.88
CA THR A 268 -20.03 2.12 2.27
C THR A 268 -19.89 1.46 0.90
N GLY A 269 -18.97 1.94 0.04
CA GLY A 269 -18.86 1.53 -1.36
C GLY A 269 -17.63 0.69 -1.74
N LEU A 270 -16.52 0.81 -1.00
CA LEU A 270 -15.25 0.17 -1.36
C LEU A 270 -15.04 -1.12 -0.56
N ILE A 271 -15.09 -1.03 0.77
CA ILE A 271 -14.70 -2.10 1.70
C ILE A 271 -15.90 -2.74 2.43
N SER A 272 -17.13 -2.36 2.08
CA SER A 272 -18.35 -2.96 2.62
C SER A 272 -18.54 -4.41 2.13
N SER A 273 -19.49 -5.12 2.73
CA SER A 273 -19.88 -6.49 2.34
C SER A 273 -20.39 -6.61 0.90
N ASN A 274 -20.74 -5.49 0.25
CA ASN A 274 -21.12 -5.43 -1.16
C ASN A 274 -20.20 -4.50 -1.97
N GLY A 275 -19.08 -4.05 -1.37
CA GLY A 275 -18.17 -3.09 -1.97
C GLY A 275 -17.28 -3.69 -3.05
N ILE A 276 -16.51 -2.83 -3.72
CA ILE A 276 -15.63 -3.21 -4.84
C ILE A 276 -14.62 -4.29 -4.44
N PHE A 277 -14.04 -4.23 -3.23
CA PHE A 277 -13.12 -5.26 -2.77
C PHE A 277 -13.77 -6.65 -2.77
N LYS A 278 -15.00 -6.74 -2.26
CA LYS A 278 -15.74 -8.01 -2.25
C LYS A 278 -16.04 -8.50 -3.68
N GLN A 279 -16.21 -7.60 -4.63
CA GLN A 279 -16.56 -7.93 -6.01
C GLN A 279 -15.36 -8.34 -6.88
N ALA A 280 -14.14 -7.84 -6.62
CA ALA A 280 -13.02 -8.01 -7.55
C ALA A 280 -11.67 -8.43 -6.93
N VAL A 281 -11.44 -8.20 -5.63
CA VAL A 281 -10.10 -8.33 -5.02
C VAL A 281 -9.95 -9.62 -4.22
N SER A 282 -8.78 -10.27 -4.26
CA SER A 282 -8.52 -11.53 -3.52
C SER A 282 -8.72 -11.41 -2.02
N THR A 283 -8.35 -10.28 -1.40
CA THR A 283 -8.58 -10.04 0.03
C THR A 283 -10.00 -9.59 0.36
N GLY A 284 -10.88 -9.41 -0.63
CA GLY A 284 -12.26 -8.95 -0.38
C GLY A 284 -13.06 -9.81 0.60
N GLY A 285 -14.00 -9.19 1.31
CA GLY A 285 -14.73 -9.84 2.40
C GLY A 285 -13.89 -9.94 3.68
N ASP A 286 -13.92 -11.10 4.35
CA ASP A 286 -13.27 -11.29 5.65
C ASP A 286 -11.74 -11.11 5.60
N GLY A 287 -11.10 -11.38 4.46
CA GLY A 287 -9.65 -11.27 4.29
C GLY A 287 -9.13 -9.86 4.54
N LEU A 288 -9.86 -8.84 4.09
CA LEU A 288 -9.51 -7.43 4.19
C LEU A 288 -9.41 -7.01 5.65
N LEU A 289 -10.45 -7.32 6.42
CA LEU A 289 -10.49 -6.96 7.83
C LEU A 289 -9.43 -7.73 8.62
N ARG A 290 -9.25 -9.02 8.36
CA ARG A 290 -8.20 -9.82 9.04
C ARG A 290 -6.80 -9.29 8.74
N LEU A 291 -6.53 -8.90 7.50
CA LEU A 291 -5.24 -8.32 7.10
C LEU A 291 -5.00 -6.98 7.78
N ALA A 292 -6.00 -6.08 7.75
CA ALA A 292 -5.91 -4.79 8.45
C ALA A 292 -5.71 -4.95 9.96
N GLN A 293 -6.38 -5.93 10.59
CA GLN A 293 -6.22 -6.24 12.02
C GLN A 293 -4.81 -6.74 12.36
N LYS A 294 -4.21 -7.59 11.52
CA LYS A 294 -2.83 -8.02 11.71
C LYS A 294 -1.86 -6.83 11.68
N GLU A 295 -1.97 -5.97 10.67
CA GLU A 295 -1.11 -4.79 10.55
C GLU A 295 -1.34 -3.82 11.70
N TYR A 296 -2.59 -3.61 12.13
CA TYR A 296 -2.89 -2.71 13.23
C TYR A 296 -2.23 -3.14 14.55
N ASN A 297 -2.09 -4.46 14.78
CA ASN A 297 -1.35 -4.99 15.92
C ASN A 297 0.17 -4.79 15.80
N LEU A 298 0.72 -4.66 14.59
CA LEU A 298 2.15 -4.48 14.34
C LEU A 298 2.54 -3.00 14.13
N LEU A 299 1.56 -2.16 13.81
CA LEU A 299 1.74 -0.75 13.51
C LEU A 299 2.38 -0.03 14.69
N THR A 300 3.43 0.73 14.39
CA THR A 300 4.10 1.61 15.37
C THR A 300 4.03 3.06 14.87
N TYR A 301 3.88 4.01 15.79
CA TYR A 301 4.01 5.44 15.55
C TYR A 301 5.36 5.78 14.91
N ARG A 302 6.41 5.10 15.37
CA ARG A 302 7.75 5.19 14.81
C ARG A 302 7.79 4.85 13.32
N SER A 303 7.03 3.85 12.86
CA SER A 303 6.95 3.48 11.44
C SER A 303 6.22 4.50 10.56
N LEU A 304 5.60 5.54 11.14
CA LEU A 304 5.02 6.68 10.41
C LEU A 304 6.03 7.81 10.20
N GLN A 305 7.23 7.71 10.78
CA GLN A 305 8.31 8.68 10.63
C GLN A 305 9.29 8.16 9.56
N PRO A 306 9.45 8.83 8.40
CA PRO A 306 10.25 8.33 7.28
C PRO A 306 11.69 7.95 7.66
N TYR A 307 12.39 8.82 8.40
CA TYR A 307 13.76 8.52 8.87
C TYR A 307 13.84 7.26 9.73
N CYS A 308 12.84 7.02 10.57
CA CYS A 308 12.81 5.84 11.41
C CYS A 308 12.49 4.59 10.59
N ASP A 309 11.45 4.62 9.75
CA ASP A 309 11.07 3.53 8.86
C ASP A 309 12.23 3.07 7.96
N LEU A 310 12.89 4.01 7.28
CA LEU A 310 14.00 3.71 6.36
C LEU A 310 15.22 3.12 7.07
N ARG A 311 15.48 3.57 8.31
CA ARG A 311 16.56 3.04 9.16
C ARG A 311 16.22 1.66 9.68
N ASP A 312 14.98 1.45 10.13
CA ASP A 312 14.56 0.18 10.72
C ASP A 312 14.55 -0.94 9.66
N ARG A 313 14.24 -0.61 8.39
CA ARG A 313 14.39 -1.51 7.23
C ARG A 313 15.82 -1.61 6.68
N ASP A 314 16.74 -0.77 7.19
CA ASP A 314 18.14 -0.65 6.77
C ASP A 314 18.32 -0.44 5.24
N VAL A 315 17.50 0.45 4.67
CA VAL A 315 17.49 0.78 3.22
C VAL A 315 17.99 2.20 2.91
N SER A 316 18.55 2.89 3.91
CA SER A 316 19.07 4.25 3.76
C SER A 316 20.25 4.37 2.77
N LYS A 317 20.90 3.26 2.40
CA LYS A 317 22.02 3.22 1.44
C LYS A 317 21.68 2.62 0.08
N LEU A 318 20.49 2.05 -0.09
CA LEU A 318 20.06 1.43 -1.34
C LEU A 318 20.05 2.47 -2.47
N ASN A 319 20.71 2.17 -3.60
CA ASN A 319 20.86 3.14 -4.68
C ASN A 319 19.56 3.36 -5.46
N LYS A 320 19.37 4.58 -6.01
CA LYS A 320 18.22 4.94 -6.87
C LYS A 320 16.85 4.69 -6.22
N TYR A 321 16.77 4.89 -4.91
CA TYR A 321 15.54 4.82 -4.13
C TYR A 321 14.91 6.23 -4.06
N PHE A 322 14.26 6.66 -5.14
CA PHE A 322 13.74 8.02 -5.28
C PHE A 322 12.59 8.32 -4.33
N TYR A 323 11.77 7.31 -3.97
CA TYR A 323 10.77 7.48 -2.91
C TYR A 323 11.41 7.90 -1.59
N ARG A 324 12.52 7.27 -1.18
CA ARG A 324 13.28 7.67 0.02
C ARG A 324 13.74 9.11 -0.12
N ASP A 325 14.46 9.42 -1.19
CA ASP A 325 15.12 10.71 -1.35
C ASP A 325 14.12 11.87 -1.33
N HIS A 326 12.98 11.72 -2.04
CA HIS A 326 11.93 12.73 -2.05
C HIS A 326 11.10 12.76 -0.76
N SER A 327 10.85 11.61 -0.12
CA SER A 327 10.14 11.56 1.16
C SER A 327 10.92 12.29 2.25
N LEU A 328 12.24 12.12 2.31
CA LEU A 328 13.09 12.81 3.29
C LEU A 328 13.15 14.32 3.01
N LEU A 329 13.27 14.73 1.74
CA LEU A 329 13.23 16.15 1.37
C LEU A 329 11.92 16.83 1.80
N LEU A 330 10.78 16.17 1.57
CA LEU A 330 9.47 16.65 1.96
C LEU A 330 9.29 16.65 3.48
N TRP A 331 9.77 15.60 4.16
CA TRP A 331 9.76 15.51 5.61
C TRP A 331 10.52 16.69 6.23
N ASP A 332 11.75 16.95 5.82
CA ASP A 332 12.57 18.04 6.35
C ASP A 332 11.90 19.40 6.15
N SER A 333 11.25 19.59 5.00
CA SER A 333 10.50 20.81 4.69
C SER A 333 9.29 20.99 5.59
N ILE A 334 8.54 19.90 5.83
CA ILE A 334 7.37 19.88 6.71
C ILE A 334 7.79 20.11 8.16
N GLU A 335 8.80 19.41 8.66
CA GLU A 335 9.32 19.56 10.03
C GLU A 335 9.81 20.98 10.28
N LYS A 336 10.55 21.58 9.34
CA LYS A 336 10.97 22.98 9.44
C LYS A 336 9.79 23.95 9.49
N PHE A 337 8.78 23.73 8.66
CA PHE A 337 7.56 24.55 8.65
C PHE A 337 6.80 24.44 9.98
N VAL A 338 6.56 23.21 10.45
CA VAL A 338 5.90 22.92 11.72
C VAL A 338 6.67 23.52 12.88
N SER A 339 7.99 23.30 12.94
CA SER A 339 8.85 23.88 13.98
C SER A 339 8.73 25.41 14.02
N SER A 340 8.73 26.06 12.86
CA SER A 340 8.55 27.52 12.79
C SER A 340 7.20 27.97 13.34
N ILE A 341 6.12 27.21 13.12
CA ILE A 341 4.80 27.51 13.67
C ILE A 341 4.75 27.24 15.18
N VAL A 342 5.24 26.07 15.64
CA VAL A 342 5.23 25.71 17.06
C VAL A 342 5.99 26.75 17.88
N SER A 343 7.20 27.14 17.44
CA SER A 343 8.02 28.12 18.14
C SER A 343 7.43 29.55 18.12
N LEU A 344 6.40 29.85 17.32
CA LEU A 344 5.67 31.12 17.42
C LEU A 344 4.76 31.14 18.65
N TYR A 345 4.14 30.02 19.00
CA TYR A 345 3.09 29.92 20.02
C TYR A 345 3.54 29.29 21.33
N TYR A 346 4.49 28.35 21.29
CA TYR A 346 5.08 27.72 22.46
C TYR A 346 6.54 28.18 22.59
N LYS A 347 6.90 28.74 23.75
CA LYS A 347 8.25 29.27 24.05
C LYS A 347 9.06 28.38 24.98
N SER A 348 8.43 27.35 25.52
CA SER A 348 9.08 26.34 26.35
C SER A 348 8.27 25.06 26.37
N ASP A 349 8.95 23.96 26.69
CA ASP A 349 8.34 22.65 26.98
C ASP A 349 7.24 22.74 28.05
N HIS A 350 7.38 23.66 29.01
CA HIS A 350 6.36 23.88 30.04
C HIS A 350 5.05 24.40 29.46
N GLU A 351 5.08 25.25 28.43
CA GLU A 351 3.87 25.75 27.78
C GLU A 351 3.13 24.64 27.02
N VAL A 352 3.86 23.71 26.39
CA VAL A 352 3.28 22.50 25.77
C VAL A 352 2.61 21.62 26.83
N LEU A 353 3.29 21.38 27.95
CA LEU A 353 2.77 20.55 29.03
C LEU A 353 1.52 21.16 29.71
N GLN A 354 1.44 22.48 29.83
CA GLN A 354 0.31 23.17 30.48
C GLN A 354 -0.90 23.40 29.55
N ASP A 355 -0.77 23.16 28.25
CA ASP A 355 -1.87 23.32 27.30
C ASP A 355 -2.89 22.18 27.43
N ALA A 356 -3.93 22.42 28.22
CA ALA A 356 -4.95 21.42 28.51
C ALA A 356 -5.73 20.94 27.26
N GLU A 357 -5.89 21.79 26.25
CA GLU A 357 -6.58 21.42 24.99
C GLU A 357 -5.67 20.48 24.18
N LEU A 358 -4.37 20.80 24.11
CA LEU A 358 -3.38 19.94 23.47
C LEU A 358 -3.23 18.58 24.17
N GLN A 359 -3.21 18.56 25.51
CA GLN A 359 -3.13 17.31 26.26
C GLN A 359 -4.40 16.47 26.11
N ALA A 360 -5.58 17.10 26.08
CA ALA A 360 -6.83 16.39 25.78
C ALA A 360 -6.84 15.83 24.34
N TRP A 361 -6.26 16.56 23.38
CA TRP A 361 -6.13 16.14 21.99
C TRP A 361 -5.30 14.88 21.82
N ILE A 362 -4.08 14.83 22.36
CA ILE A 362 -3.23 13.64 22.26
C ILE A 362 -3.83 12.46 23.03
N LYS A 363 -4.46 12.71 24.18
CA LYS A 363 -5.13 11.67 24.96
C LYS A 363 -6.30 11.04 24.22
N ASP A 364 -7.22 11.85 23.67
CA ASP A 364 -8.36 11.35 22.88
C ASP A 364 -7.90 10.60 21.62
N MET A 365 -6.81 11.05 21.00
CA MET A 365 -6.20 10.36 19.86
C MET A 365 -5.71 8.95 20.23
N VAL A 366 -4.95 8.82 21.31
CA VAL A 366 -4.32 7.55 21.71
C VAL A 366 -5.32 6.61 22.39
N GLU A 367 -6.09 7.09 23.36
CA GLU A 367 -6.97 6.24 24.17
C GLU A 367 -8.25 5.85 23.44
N GLU A 368 -8.79 6.73 22.58
CA GLU A 368 -10.01 6.45 21.82
C GLU A 368 -9.71 6.06 20.37
N GLY A 369 -8.98 6.91 19.64
CA GLY A 369 -8.73 6.72 18.21
C GLY A 369 -7.89 5.47 17.91
N PHE A 370 -6.73 5.37 18.55
CA PHE A 370 -5.82 4.23 18.44
C PHE A 370 -6.05 3.14 19.50
N ALA A 371 -7.29 3.04 20.02
CA ALA A 371 -7.64 2.06 21.05
C ALA A 371 -7.28 0.63 20.65
N ASN A 372 -6.67 -0.10 21.58
CA ASN A 372 -6.19 -1.49 21.42
C ASN A 372 -4.98 -1.69 20.49
N ALA A 373 -4.33 -0.61 20.03
CA ALA A 373 -3.05 -0.71 19.32
C ALA A 373 -1.88 -0.84 20.30
N SER A 374 -1.69 -2.02 20.90
CA SER A 374 -0.72 -2.24 21.98
C SER A 374 0.72 -1.87 21.61
N ASN A 375 1.08 -1.97 20.34
CA ASN A 375 2.44 -1.69 19.84
C ASN A 375 2.57 -0.30 19.21
N PHE A 376 1.51 0.52 19.20
CA PHE A 376 1.55 1.81 18.51
C PHE A 376 2.61 2.74 19.11
N GLY A 377 2.73 2.82 20.43
CA GLY A 377 3.84 3.52 21.07
C GLY A 377 3.84 5.04 20.89
N LEU A 378 2.71 5.66 20.50
CA LEU A 378 2.49 7.10 20.64
C LEU A 378 2.12 7.40 22.11
N PRO A 379 2.86 8.26 22.84
CA PRO A 379 2.47 8.67 24.19
C PRO A 379 1.13 9.40 24.20
N ASN A 380 0.36 9.25 25.28
CA ASN A 380 -0.91 9.96 25.50
C ASN A 380 -0.75 11.33 26.18
N GLU A 381 0.48 11.82 26.33
CA GLU A 381 0.83 13.12 26.91
C GLU A 381 2.07 13.67 26.16
N LEU A 382 2.06 14.97 25.87
CA LEU A 382 3.18 15.66 25.21
C LEU A 382 3.95 16.50 26.23
N HIS A 383 5.25 16.25 26.36
CA HIS A 383 6.09 16.85 27.39
C HIS A 383 6.93 18.03 26.91
N ASN A 384 7.23 18.09 25.61
CA ASN A 384 8.16 19.07 25.05
C ASN A 384 7.80 19.48 23.62
N GLU A 385 8.43 20.55 23.15
CA GLU A 385 8.20 21.10 21.81
C GLU A 385 8.56 20.09 20.71
N GLN A 386 9.62 19.30 20.88
CA GLN A 386 10.07 18.36 19.85
C GLN A 386 9.08 17.21 19.64
N GLU A 387 8.45 16.70 20.70
CA GLU A 387 7.38 15.70 20.61
C GLU A 387 6.18 16.24 19.82
N LEU A 388 5.76 17.48 20.12
CA LEU A 388 4.68 18.15 19.41
C LEU A 388 5.04 18.35 17.93
N ILE A 389 6.24 18.89 17.64
CA ILE A 389 6.73 19.09 16.27
C ILE A 389 6.71 17.78 15.49
N THR A 390 7.26 16.71 16.08
CA THR A 390 7.33 15.41 15.42
C THR A 390 5.95 14.86 15.11
N LEU A 391 5.01 14.93 16.06
CA LEU A 391 3.64 14.45 15.86
C LEU A 391 2.92 15.23 14.75
N LEU A 392 3.02 16.56 14.78
CA LEU A 392 2.42 17.41 13.74
C LEU A 392 3.03 17.13 12.36
N SER A 393 4.34 16.92 12.28
CA SER A 393 5.01 16.50 11.06
C SER A 393 4.53 15.14 10.56
N VAL A 394 4.31 14.16 11.44
CA VAL A 394 3.69 12.88 11.07
C VAL A 394 2.30 13.08 10.47
N ILE A 395 1.45 13.89 11.11
CA ILE A 395 0.08 14.12 10.65
C ILE A 395 0.07 14.77 9.25
N ILE A 396 0.86 15.83 9.08
CA ILE A 396 0.95 16.57 7.82
C ILE A 396 1.56 15.69 6.73
N PHE A 397 2.68 15.00 7.01
CA PHE A 397 3.33 14.13 6.04
C PHE A 397 2.41 12.97 5.61
N THR A 398 1.75 12.32 6.57
CA THR A 398 0.83 11.19 6.30
C THR A 398 -0.33 11.63 5.41
N SER A 399 -0.94 12.78 5.73
CA SER A 399 -2.13 13.29 5.02
C SER A 399 -1.80 13.99 3.69
N SER A 400 -0.52 14.17 3.37
CA SER A 400 -0.07 14.81 2.12
C SER A 400 0.91 13.92 1.36
N ALA A 401 2.20 14.04 1.63
CA ALA A 401 3.28 13.40 0.89
C ALA A 401 3.14 11.88 0.85
N GLN A 402 2.89 11.24 2.00
CA GLN A 402 2.75 9.79 2.06
C GLN A 402 1.56 9.32 1.23
N HIS A 403 0.35 9.83 1.49
CA HIS A 403 -0.85 9.48 0.72
C HIS A 403 -0.65 9.74 -0.77
N ALA A 404 -0.09 10.88 -1.18
CA ALA A 404 0.17 11.18 -2.58
C ALA A 404 1.12 10.17 -3.24
N ALA A 405 2.20 9.78 -2.55
CA ALA A 405 3.21 8.86 -3.08
C ALA A 405 2.65 7.47 -3.40
N ILE A 406 1.61 7.04 -2.68
CA ILE A 406 0.99 5.73 -2.87
C ILE A 406 -0.38 5.79 -3.57
N ASN A 407 -1.05 6.94 -3.63
CA ASN A 407 -2.34 7.08 -4.29
C ASN A 407 -2.22 7.48 -5.76
N ASN A 408 -1.42 8.51 -6.07
CA ASN A 408 -1.50 9.18 -7.37
C ASN A 408 -0.99 8.30 -8.53
N GLY A 409 -0.09 7.37 -8.25
CA GLY A 409 0.45 6.44 -9.24
C GLY A 409 -0.41 5.18 -9.46
N GLN A 410 -1.57 5.03 -8.80
CA GLN A 410 -2.37 3.80 -8.89
C GLN A 410 -2.68 3.40 -10.34
N PHE A 411 -3.23 4.32 -11.14
CA PHE A 411 -3.53 4.04 -12.54
C PHE A 411 -2.26 3.74 -13.35
N ASP A 412 -1.19 4.49 -13.12
CA ASP A 412 0.07 4.31 -13.82
C ASP A 412 0.63 2.89 -13.61
N PHE A 413 0.62 2.41 -12.36
CA PHE A 413 1.20 1.12 -12.00
C PHE A 413 0.24 -0.07 -12.10
N CYS A 414 -1.08 0.15 -12.07
CA CYS A 414 -2.10 -0.90 -11.98
C CYS A 414 -3.01 -1.01 -13.21
N SER A 415 -2.91 -0.11 -14.19
CA SER A 415 -3.70 -0.24 -15.42
C SER A 415 -3.23 -1.38 -16.32
N TRP A 416 -1.95 -1.77 -16.24
CA TRP A 416 -1.46 -3.02 -16.82
C TRP A 416 -1.60 -4.17 -15.82
N VAL A 417 -2.80 -4.77 -15.77
CA VAL A 417 -3.24 -5.74 -14.76
C VAL A 417 -2.28 -6.92 -14.57
N PHE A 418 -1.54 -7.33 -15.60
CA PHE A 418 -0.58 -8.44 -15.47
C PHE A 418 0.65 -8.10 -14.63
N ASN A 419 0.97 -6.80 -14.45
CA ASN A 419 2.04 -6.34 -13.56
C ASN A 419 1.60 -6.24 -12.09
N THR A 420 0.30 -6.17 -11.81
CA THR A 420 -0.24 -5.79 -10.48
C THR A 420 -1.63 -6.40 -10.24
N PRO A 421 -1.83 -7.71 -10.49
CA PRO A 421 -3.16 -8.29 -10.51
C PRO A 421 -3.86 -8.17 -9.16
N CYS A 422 -5.10 -7.66 -9.15
CA CYS A 422 -5.87 -7.53 -7.91
C CYS A 422 -6.35 -8.86 -7.32
N THR A 423 -6.36 -9.93 -8.13
CA THR A 423 -6.78 -11.26 -7.72
C THR A 423 -6.11 -12.39 -8.49
N MET A 424 -6.11 -13.59 -7.92
CA MET A 424 -5.64 -14.83 -8.54
C MET A 424 -6.73 -15.90 -8.41
N ARG A 425 -7.07 -16.58 -9.51
CA ARG A 425 -8.19 -17.54 -9.64
C ARG A 425 -7.78 -19.01 -9.52
N GLN A 426 -6.48 -19.29 -9.44
CA GLN A 426 -5.92 -20.62 -9.21
C GLN A 426 -4.96 -20.56 -8.01
N PRO A 427 -4.70 -21.68 -7.31
CA PRO A 427 -3.70 -21.71 -6.25
C PRO A 427 -2.28 -21.50 -6.81
N PRO A 428 -1.31 -21.11 -5.97
CA PRO A 428 0.10 -21.05 -6.35
C PRO A 428 0.59 -22.38 -6.93
N PRO A 429 1.44 -22.36 -7.97
CA PRO A 429 1.93 -23.58 -8.59
C PRO A 429 2.86 -24.36 -7.66
N THR A 430 2.57 -25.65 -7.46
CA THR A 430 3.42 -26.58 -6.69
C THR A 430 4.47 -27.29 -7.55
N ASP A 431 4.28 -27.31 -8.87
CA ASP A 431 5.21 -27.85 -9.86
C ASP A 431 5.58 -26.79 -10.90
N LYS A 432 6.85 -26.37 -10.90
CA LYS A 432 7.36 -25.36 -11.82
C LYS A 432 7.34 -25.80 -13.29
N ASP A 433 7.52 -27.10 -13.55
CA ASP A 433 7.61 -27.63 -14.91
C ASP A 433 6.22 -27.72 -15.59
N SER A 434 5.15 -27.62 -14.81
CA SER A 434 3.76 -27.64 -15.28
C SER A 434 3.24 -26.28 -15.77
N VAL A 435 3.98 -25.19 -15.55
CA VAL A 435 3.49 -23.84 -15.85
C VAL A 435 3.42 -23.58 -17.36
N THR A 436 2.20 -23.30 -17.83
CA THR A 436 1.88 -22.95 -19.23
C THR A 436 1.22 -21.58 -19.31
N MET A 437 1.09 -21.03 -20.53
CA MET A 437 0.37 -19.77 -20.72
C MET A 437 -1.12 -19.91 -20.37
N ASP A 438 -1.73 -21.05 -20.69
CA ASP A 438 -3.12 -21.35 -20.29
C ASP A 438 -3.29 -21.33 -18.77
N LEU A 439 -2.33 -21.91 -18.03
CA LEU A 439 -2.35 -21.83 -16.57
C LEU A 439 -2.25 -20.37 -16.10
N ILE A 440 -1.31 -19.59 -16.64
CA ILE A 440 -1.16 -18.15 -16.32
C ILE A 440 -2.47 -17.38 -16.56
N LEU A 441 -3.06 -17.48 -17.75
CA LEU A 441 -4.29 -16.78 -18.11
C LEU A 441 -5.50 -17.27 -17.32
N SER A 442 -5.52 -18.52 -16.88
CA SER A 442 -6.54 -19.05 -15.98
C SER A 442 -6.34 -18.62 -14.51
N THR A 443 -5.11 -18.25 -14.13
CA THR A 443 -4.73 -17.79 -12.79
C THR A 443 -4.97 -16.28 -12.64
N LEU A 444 -4.60 -15.47 -13.62
CA LEU A 444 -4.75 -14.00 -13.59
C LEU A 444 -6.22 -13.56 -13.55
N PRO A 445 -6.55 -12.29 -13.23
CA PRO A 445 -7.91 -11.79 -13.24
C PRO A 445 -8.64 -12.06 -14.56
N ASP A 446 -9.94 -12.36 -14.48
CA ASP A 446 -10.78 -12.48 -15.67
C ASP A 446 -11.13 -11.10 -16.27
N ILE A 447 -11.78 -11.07 -17.43
CA ILE A 447 -12.08 -9.81 -18.13
C ILE A 447 -12.89 -8.83 -17.26
N ASN A 448 -13.87 -9.33 -16.49
CA ASN A 448 -14.67 -8.52 -15.58
C ASN A 448 -13.81 -7.91 -14.48
N GLN A 449 -13.01 -8.74 -13.80
CA GLN A 449 -12.13 -8.32 -12.71
C GLN A 449 -11.08 -7.30 -13.18
N SER A 450 -10.43 -7.55 -14.33
CA SER A 450 -9.49 -6.60 -14.95
C SER A 450 -10.14 -5.25 -15.25
N CYS A 451 -11.37 -5.24 -15.77
CA CYS A 451 -12.08 -3.98 -16.04
C CYS A 451 -12.40 -3.18 -14.76
N ILE A 452 -12.76 -3.88 -13.68
CA ILE A 452 -13.03 -3.25 -12.39
C ILE A 452 -11.75 -2.66 -11.81
N GLU A 453 -10.64 -3.40 -11.84
CA GLU A 453 -9.31 -2.95 -11.38
C GLU A 453 -8.86 -1.68 -12.11
N VAL A 454 -8.90 -1.68 -13.45
CA VAL A 454 -8.53 -0.51 -14.25
C VAL A 454 -9.44 0.69 -13.94
N ALA A 455 -10.75 0.47 -13.80
CA ALA A 455 -11.69 1.55 -13.54
C ALA A 455 -11.51 2.15 -12.14
N ILE A 456 -11.28 1.35 -11.10
CA ILE A 456 -11.11 1.85 -9.74
C ILE A 456 -9.76 2.56 -9.56
N THR A 457 -8.68 2.01 -10.11
CA THR A 457 -7.34 2.63 -10.04
C THR A 457 -7.29 3.95 -10.82
N TYR A 458 -8.05 4.06 -11.93
CA TYR A 458 -8.27 5.34 -12.62
C TYR A 458 -9.05 6.34 -11.76
N LEU A 459 -10.11 5.88 -11.08
CA LEU A 459 -10.94 6.76 -10.24
C LEU A 459 -10.16 7.33 -9.05
N LEU A 460 -9.33 6.50 -8.41
CA LEU A 460 -8.56 6.87 -7.22
C LEU A 460 -7.26 7.62 -7.56
N GLY A 461 -6.57 7.20 -8.63
CA GLY A 461 -5.28 7.79 -9.04
C GLY A 461 -5.40 9.09 -9.84
N ARG A 462 -6.57 9.43 -10.39
CA ARG A 462 -6.73 10.68 -11.16
C ARG A 462 -6.62 11.90 -10.24
N PHE A 463 -5.94 12.93 -10.73
CA PHE A 463 -5.99 14.23 -10.08
C PHE A 463 -7.41 14.80 -10.16
N THR A 464 -8.08 14.95 -9.02
CA THR A 464 -9.33 15.70 -8.96
C THR A 464 -8.98 17.19 -8.99
N LYS A 465 -9.65 18.01 -9.81
CA LYS A 465 -9.39 19.46 -9.89
C LYS A 465 -9.53 20.23 -8.56
N TYR A 466 -10.04 19.55 -7.52
CA TYR A 466 -10.41 20.09 -6.21
C TYR A 466 -9.81 19.26 -5.05
N SER A 467 -8.59 18.73 -5.25
CA SER A 467 -7.83 17.98 -4.23
C SER A 467 -7.41 18.88 -3.07
#